data_AF-A0A933QN12-F1
#
_entry.id   AF-A0A933QN12-F1
#
_cell.length_a   1.000
_cell.length_b   1.000
_cell.length_c   1.000
_cell.angle_alpha   90.00
_cell.angle_beta   90.00
_cell.angle_gamma   90.00
#
_symmetry.space_group_name_H-M   'P 1'
#
loop_
_entity.id
_entity.type
_entity.pdbx_description
1 polymer ?
#
loop_
_entity_poly.entity_id
_entity_poly.type
_entity_poly.pdbx_seq_one_letter_code
_entity_poly.pdbx_strand_id
1 'polypeptide(L)' 'MERILNYFVRRNSSGFLEGLNNKLKVLKRRCYGQFNVGHLFQRIFLDLEGYRLFARRTTICAVYHSYAQ' A
#
# COMPACT_ATOMS: atom_id res chain seq x y z
N MET A 1 -28.48 2.23 2.06
CA MET A 1 -28.59 3.66 1.70
C MET A 1 -27.67 4.56 2.52
N GLU A 2 -27.45 4.28 3.82
CA GLU A 2 -26.57 5.09 4.70
C GLU A 2 -25.15 5.35 4.19
N ARG A 3 -24.49 4.35 3.57
CA ARG A 3 -23.08 4.49 3.12
C ARG A 3 -22.88 5.55 2.03
N ILE A 4 -23.89 5.76 1.19
CA ILE A 4 -23.81 6.75 0.09
C ILE A 4 -23.94 8.17 0.66
N LEU A 5 -24.83 8.37 1.64
CA LEU A 5 -25.05 9.67 2.28
C LEU A 5 -23.82 10.15 3.07
N ASN A 6 -23.09 9.26 3.74
CA ASN A 6 -21.83 9.60 4.43
C ASN A 6 -20.72 10.11 3.50
N TYR A 7 -20.73 9.71 2.23
CA TYR A 7 -19.78 10.19 1.21
C TYR A 7 -19.97 11.69 0.93
N PHE A 8 -21.23 12.15 0.89
CA PHE A 8 -21.59 13.55 0.62
C PHE A 8 -21.47 14.47 1.85
N VAL A 9 -21.72 13.94 3.06
CA VAL A 9 -21.65 14.73 4.30
C VAL A 9 -20.21 14.96 4.77
N ARG A 10 -19.31 13.98 4.59
CA ARG A 10 -17.92 14.05 5.10
C ARG A 10 -16.83 14.17 4.03
N ARG A 11 -17.18 14.21 2.74
CA ARG A 11 -16.20 14.02 1.63
C ARG A 11 -15.28 12.82 1.86
N ASN A 12 -15.82 11.74 2.41
CA ASN A 12 -15.06 10.51 2.64
C ASN A 12 -14.72 9.90 1.28
N SER A 13 -13.61 10.29 0.67
CA SER A 13 -13.17 9.69 -0.58
C SER A 13 -12.71 8.25 -0.33
N SER A 14 -13.13 7.33 -1.19
CA SER A 14 -12.63 5.95 -1.15
C SER A 14 -11.20 5.83 -1.67
N GLY A 15 -10.50 6.93 -1.95
CA GLY A 15 -9.20 6.93 -2.63
C GLY A 15 -8.13 6.10 -1.92
N PHE A 16 -8.09 6.14 -0.58
CA PHE A 16 -7.21 5.25 0.19
C PHE A 16 -7.58 3.78 0.00
N LEU A 17 -8.87 3.43 0.11
CA LEU A 17 -9.36 2.07 -0.05
C LEU A 17 -9.19 1.54 -1.48
N GLU A 18 -9.29 2.42 -2.47
CA GLU A 18 -9.06 2.12 -3.89
C GLU A 18 -7.58 1.85 -4.17
N GLY A 19 -6.70 2.70 -3.63
CA GLY A 19 -5.25 2.49 -3.66
C GLY A 19 -4.85 1.18 -2.97
N LEU A 20 -5.44 0.89 -1.81
CA LEU A 20 -5.25 -0.37 -1.09
C LEU A 20 -5.70 -1.57 -1.91
N ASN A 21 -6.90 -1.52 -2.50
CA ASN A 21 -7.41 -2.58 -3.37
C ASN A 21 -6.52 -2.84 -4.58
N ASN A 22 -5.95 -1.80 -5.19
CA ASN A 22 -5.02 -1.96 -6.31
C ASN A 22 -3.70 -2.62 -5.87
N LYS A 23 -3.13 -2.24 -4.72
CA LYS A 23 -1.95 -2.90 -4.14
C LYS A 23 -2.23 -4.38 -3.86
N LEU A 24 -3.34 -4.70 -3.19
CA LEU A 24 -3.74 -6.08 -2.91
C LEU A 24 -3.97 -6.90 -4.19
N LYS A 25 -4.55 -6.28 -5.23
CA LYS A 25 -4.76 -6.90 -6.55
C LYS A 25 -3.45 -7.21 -7.27
N VAL A 26 -2.44 -6.34 -7.15
CA VAL A 26 -1.10 -6.60 -7.71
C VAL A 26 -0.37 -7.67 -6.90
N LEU A 27 -0.50 -7.64 -5.58
CA LEU A 27 0.14 -8.58 -4.67
C LEU A 27 -0.36 -10.01 -4.92
N LYS A 28 -1.68 -10.22 -5.05
CA LYS A 28 -2.23 -11.53 -5.45
C LYS A 28 -1.80 -12.00 -6.85
N ARG A 29 -1.47 -11.08 -7.77
CA ARG A 29 -0.98 -11.40 -9.12
C ARG A 29 0.51 -11.71 -9.16
N ARG A 30 1.30 -11.26 -8.18
CA ARG A 30 2.73 -11.60 -8.09
C ARG A 30 2.95 -12.87 -7.27
N CYS A 31 2.02 -13.16 -6.37
CA CYS A 31 2.05 -14.31 -5.47
C CYS A 31 1.23 -15.51 -5.99
N TYR A 32 1.17 -15.74 -7.31
CA TYR A 32 0.58 -16.97 -7.85
C TYR A 32 1.37 -18.18 -7.30
N GLY A 33 0.83 -18.87 -6.28
CA GLY A 33 1.46 -19.99 -5.58
C GLY A 33 1.78 -19.78 -4.10
N GLN A 34 1.64 -18.55 -3.56
CA GLN A 34 1.88 -18.28 -2.14
C GLN A 34 0.63 -18.63 -1.30
N PHE A 35 0.43 -19.92 -0.99
CA PHE A 35 -0.70 -20.39 -0.17
C PHE A 35 -0.55 -20.14 1.33
N ASN A 36 0.62 -19.66 1.76
CA ASN A 36 0.87 -19.35 3.15
C ASN A 36 0.36 -17.94 3.48
N VAL A 37 -0.80 -17.92 4.14
CA VAL A 37 -1.50 -16.72 4.60
C VAL A 37 -0.61 -15.83 5.48
N GLY A 38 0.32 -16.42 6.26
CA GLY A 38 1.27 -15.66 7.08
C GLY A 38 2.21 -14.79 6.24
N HIS A 39 2.75 -15.33 5.14
CA HIS A 39 3.60 -14.56 4.23
C HIS A 39 2.82 -13.49 3.45
N LEU A 40 1.53 -13.73 3.16
CA LEU A 40 0.66 -12.73 2.57
C LEU A 40 0.52 -11.51 3.49
N PHE A 41 0.24 -11.73 4.78
CA PHE A 41 0.11 -10.65 5.76
C PHE A 41 1.42 -9.91 6.00
N GLN A 42 2.55 -10.62 6.07
CA GLN A 42 3.87 -9.99 6.16
C GLN A 42 4.12 -9.06 4.96
N ARG A 43 3.77 -9.49 3.75
CA ARG A 43 3.96 -8.68 2.54
C ARG A 43 3.05 -7.46 2.51
N ILE A 44 1.78 -7.60 2.90
CA ILE A 44 0.84 -6.48 3.03
C ILE A 44 1.36 -5.47 4.06
N PHE A 45 1.84 -5.95 5.21
CA PHE A 45 2.43 -5.10 6.24
C PHE A 45 3.64 -4.32 5.72
N LEU A 46 4.55 -4.97 5.00
CA LEU A 46 5.70 -4.30 4.37
C LEU A 46 5.26 -3.28 3.29
N ASP A 47 4.22 -3.56 2.52
CA ASP A 47 3.72 -2.62 1.50
C ASP A 47 3.05 -1.37 2.10
N LEU A 48 2.53 -1.46 3.32
CA LEU A 48 1.89 -0.37 4.06
C LEU A 48 2.87 0.41 4.93
N GLU A 49 3.67 -0.30 5.72
CA GLU A 49 4.53 0.26 6.76
C GLU A 49 6.01 0.24 6.39
N GLY A 50 6.40 -0.51 5.35
CA GLY A 50 7.81 -0.74 5.02
C GLY A 50 8.57 0.52 4.64
N TYR A 51 7.93 1.47 3.95
CA TYR A 51 8.54 2.78 3.72
C TYR A 51 8.76 3.53 5.04
N ARG A 52 7.75 3.59 5.92
CA ARG A 52 7.90 4.26 7.22
C ARG A 52 8.98 3.62 8.10
N LEU A 53 9.05 2.29 8.10
CA LEU A 53 9.96 1.51 8.96
C LEU A 53 11.39 1.40 8.41
N PHE A 54 11.55 1.36 7.08
CA PHE A 54 12.84 1.03 6.45
C PHE A 54 13.39 2.12 5.52
N ALA A 55 12.66 3.18 5.18
CA ALA A 55 13.17 4.22 4.26
C ALA A 55 14.43 4.95 4.75
N ARG A 56 14.70 4.98 6.07
CA ARG A 56 15.95 5.57 6.63
C ARG A 56 17.17 4.64 6.54
N ARG A 57 17.00 3.34 6.26
CA ARG A 57 18.11 2.36 6.26
C ARG A 57 18.75 2.16 4.88
N THR A 58 18.13 2.64 3.81
CA THR A 58 18.69 2.51 2.46
C THR A 58 19.34 3.83 2.06
N THR A 59 20.67 3.87 2.09
CA THR A 59 21.52 4.86 1.41
C THR A 59 21.10 5.15 -0.04
N ILE A 60 20.34 4.24 -0.66
CA ILE A 60 19.74 4.37 -1.99
C ILE A 60 18.73 5.54 -2.09
N CYS A 61 17.97 5.89 -1.05
CA CYS A 61 17.00 7.00 -1.15
C CYS A 61 17.68 8.38 -1.24
N ALA A 62 18.84 8.57 -0.62
CA ALA A 62 19.64 9.78 -0.77
C ALA A 62 20.15 9.92 -2.21
N VAL A 63 20.53 8.81 -2.83
CA VAL A 63 21.02 8.76 -4.21
C VAL A 63 19.90 9.09 -5.22
N TYR A 64 18.70 8.54 -5.04
CA TYR A 64 17.56 8.86 -5.93
C TYR A 64 17.09 10.32 -5.82
N HIS A 65 17.28 10.97 -4.67
CA HIS A 65 16.99 12.40 -4.55
C HIS A 65 18.04 13.28 -5.26
N SER A 66 19.31 12.83 -5.32
CA SER A 66 20.37 13.51 -6.09
C SER A 66 20.24 13.33 -7.61
N TYR A 67 19.55 12.30 -8.10
CA TYR A 67 19.28 12.09 -9.53
C TYR A 67 17.95 12.69 -10.02
N ALA A 68 17.18 13.33 -9.12
CA ALA A 68 15.90 13.97 -9.43
C ALA A 68 16.00 15.52 -9.47
N GLN A 69 17.18 16.05 -9.79
CA GLN A 69 17.42 17.43 -10.23
C GLN A 69 17.73 17.44 -11.73
#